data_AF-A0A942T2J1-F1
#
_entry.id   AF-A0A942T2J1-F1
#
_cell.length_a   1.000
_cell.length_b   1.000
_cell.length_c   1.000
_cell.angle_alpha   90.00
_cell.angle_beta   90.00
_cell.angle_gamma   90.00
#
_symmetry.space_group_name_H-M   'P 1'
#
loop_
_entity.id
_entity.type
_entity.pdbx_description
1 polymer ?
#
loop_
_entity_poly.entity_id
_entity_poly.type
_entity_poly.pdbx_seq_one_letter_code
_entity_poly.pdbx_strand_id
1 'polypeptide(L)'
;MKKTLIAGVVALALLGGAYGIQNVSAASNSKTIESKAAGGHLGTRLGLASQYKDQIHQINQLRKERLSLRSQIIDKKDKLLDLVLEAKNSGNKGKFQQAKEAKQQLKSMNKELKTLMKDGHSDRKSLKDAVKNGDGSEAFKEEIATQQQVNEKLKQIEVELDKLITIFQ
;
A
#
# COMPACT_ATOMS: atom_id res chain seq x y z
N MET A 1 -43.88 -16.96 -16.23
CA MET A 1 -43.53 -16.10 -15.08
C MET A 1 -42.05 -16.25 -14.79
N LYS A 2 -41.30 -15.14 -14.84
CA LYS A 2 -39.86 -15.08 -14.57
C LYS A 2 -39.63 -15.17 -13.05
N LYS A 3 -38.72 -16.03 -12.61
CA LYS A 3 -38.01 -15.88 -11.33
C LYS A 3 -36.53 -16.12 -11.55
N THR A 4 -35.85 -15.03 -11.85
CA THR A 4 -34.40 -14.88 -11.80
C THR A 4 -33.95 -14.94 -10.34
N LEU A 5 -33.04 -15.85 -10.02
CA LEU A 5 -32.25 -15.80 -8.78
C LEU A 5 -30.78 -15.62 -9.17
N ILE A 6 -30.36 -14.36 -9.13
CA ILE A 6 -28.96 -13.95 -9.12
C ILE A 6 -28.49 -14.10 -7.67
N ALA A 7 -27.60 -15.04 -7.42
CA ALA A 7 -26.88 -15.20 -6.16
C ALA A 7 -25.58 -15.95 -6.47
N GLY A 8 -24.38 -15.48 -6.15
CA GLY A 8 -23.94 -14.23 -5.56
C GLY A 8 -22.46 -14.06 -5.90
N VAL A 9 -22.06 -12.83 -6.20
CA VAL A 9 -20.66 -12.44 -6.32
C VAL A 9 -20.14 -12.24 -4.89
N VAL A 10 -19.42 -13.22 -4.35
CA VAL A 10 -18.78 -13.12 -3.03
C VAL A 10 -17.27 -13.09 -3.18
N ALA A 11 -16.73 -11.89 -2.97
CA ALA A 11 -15.42 -11.58 -2.39
C ALA A 11 -14.17 -12.23 -3.00
N LEU A 12 -13.74 -11.72 -4.15
CA LEU A 12 -12.36 -11.85 -4.66
C LEU A 12 -11.60 -10.54 -4.43
N ALA A 13 -11.30 -10.21 -3.18
CA ALA A 13 -10.56 -8.99 -2.87
C ALA A 13 -9.79 -9.06 -1.56
N LEU A 14 -9.14 -10.18 -1.24
CA LEU A 14 -8.16 -10.19 -0.15
C LEU A 14 -6.86 -10.85 -0.62
N LEU A 15 -5.94 -9.98 -1.04
CA LEU A 15 -4.51 -10.20 -1.23
C LEU A 15 -4.07 -10.80 -2.59
N GLY A 16 -4.12 -9.96 -3.64
CA GLY A 16 -3.09 -9.97 -4.70
C GLY A 16 -2.80 -11.31 -5.39
N GLY A 17 -3.84 -12.04 -5.80
CA GLY A 17 -3.74 -13.16 -6.72
C GLY A 17 -4.56 -12.87 -7.97
N ALA A 18 -3.92 -12.40 -9.03
CA ALA A 18 -4.52 -12.41 -10.35
C ALA A 18 -4.54 -13.87 -10.86
N TYR A 19 -5.64 -14.57 -10.61
CA TYR A 19 -6.09 -15.65 -11.48
C TYR A 19 -7.53 -15.35 -11.82
N GLY A 20 -7.74 -14.93 -13.07
CA GLY A 20 -9.01 -14.51 -13.59
C GLY A 20 -10.03 -15.64 -13.55
N ILE A 21 -11.22 -15.34 -13.06
CA ILE A 21 -12.40 -16.13 -13.38
C ILE A 21 -12.83 -15.70 -14.79
N GLN A 22 -12.36 -16.42 -15.81
CA GLN A 22 -12.99 -16.35 -17.12
C GLN A 22 -14.25 -17.22 -17.08
N ASN A 23 -15.41 -16.60 -16.91
CA ASN A 23 -16.68 -17.26 -17.24
C ASN A 23 -16.82 -17.24 -18.77
N VAL A 24 -16.38 -18.31 -19.43
CA VAL A 24 -16.77 -18.59 -20.82
C VAL A 24 -17.94 -19.57 -20.76
N SER A 25 -19.15 -19.06 -21.02
CA SER A 25 -20.30 -19.90 -21.33
C SER A 25 -20.19 -20.31 -22.79
N ALA A 26 -19.73 -21.54 -23.04
CA ALA A 26 -19.89 -22.20 -24.33
C ALA A 26 -20.44 -23.60 -24.09
N ALA A 27 -21.44 -23.95 -24.89
CA ALA A 27 -22.32 -25.08 -24.74
C ALA A 27 -21.62 -26.45 -24.66
N SER A 28 -22.28 -27.37 -23.94
CA SER A 28 -22.17 -28.83 -24.03
C SER A 28 -20.78 -29.44 -23.87
N ASN A 29 -20.40 -29.74 -22.63
CA ASN A 29 -19.75 -31.00 -22.25
C ASN A 29 -19.60 -31.07 -20.72
N SER A 30 -20.51 -31.76 -20.04
CA SER A 30 -20.41 -32.02 -18.61
C SER A 30 -19.36 -33.11 -18.36
N LYS A 31 -18.09 -32.71 -18.22
CA LYS A 31 -17.15 -33.49 -17.41
C LYS A 31 -17.36 -33.08 -15.96
N THR A 32 -17.81 -34.02 -15.12
CA THR A 32 -17.76 -33.88 -13.68
C THR A 32 -16.30 -33.66 -13.29
N ILE A 33 -15.93 -32.41 -13.05
CA ILE A 33 -14.65 -32.08 -12.43
C ILE A 33 -14.84 -32.46 -10.96
N GLU A 34 -14.26 -33.60 -10.56
CA GLU A 34 -14.10 -33.92 -9.15
C GLU A 34 -13.43 -32.73 -8.45
N SER A 35 -14.15 -32.07 -7.56
CA SER A 35 -13.60 -31.02 -6.71
C SER A 35 -12.67 -31.67 -5.69
N LYS A 36 -11.43 -31.98 -6.09
CA LYS A 36 -10.37 -32.31 -5.14
C LYS A 36 -10.14 -31.10 -4.24
N ALA A 37 -10.70 -31.19 -3.03
CA ALA A 37 -10.28 -30.49 -1.82
C ALA A 37 -10.10 -28.96 -1.91
N ALA A 38 -11.16 -28.21 -2.25
CA ALA A 38 -11.19 -26.78 -1.94
C ALA A 38 -11.29 -26.50 -0.41
N GLY A 39 -11.69 -27.49 0.40
CA GLY A 39 -11.85 -27.37 1.85
C GLY A 39 -10.55 -27.30 2.66
N GLY A 40 -9.47 -27.96 2.20
CA GLY A 40 -8.19 -27.97 2.93
C GLY A 40 -7.47 -26.63 2.89
N HIS A 41 -7.44 -25.96 1.73
CA HIS A 41 -6.73 -24.68 1.57
C HIS A 41 -7.42 -23.53 2.32
N LEU A 42 -8.76 -23.51 2.33
CA LEU A 42 -9.53 -22.53 3.09
C LEU A 42 -9.37 -22.74 4.60
N GLY A 43 -9.39 -23.98 5.09
CA GLY A 43 -9.15 -24.30 6.50
C GLY A 43 -7.78 -23.85 6.99
N THR A 44 -6.70 -24.15 6.25
CA THR A 44 -5.35 -23.72 6.60
C THR A 44 -5.20 -22.19 6.56
N ARG A 45 -5.84 -21.52 5.59
CA ARG A 45 -5.84 -20.05 5.50
C ARG A 45 -6.60 -19.40 6.65
N LEU A 46 -7.75 -19.97 7.06
CA LEU A 46 -8.49 -19.49 8.23
C LEU A 46 -7.70 -19.71 9.52
N GLY A 47 -7.02 -20.85 9.65
CA GLY A 47 -6.15 -21.12 10.80
C GLY A 47 -5.03 -20.09 10.94
N LEU A 48 -4.32 -19.79 9.85
CA LEU A 48 -3.27 -18.77 9.82
C LEU A 48 -3.83 -17.36 10.06
N ALA A 49 -4.99 -17.03 9.49
CA ALA A 49 -5.64 -15.75 9.72
C ALA A 49 -6.10 -15.60 11.18
N SER A 50 -6.52 -16.68 11.83
CA SER A 50 -6.86 -16.68 13.25
C SER A 50 -5.62 -16.54 14.12
N GLN A 51 -4.52 -17.22 13.77
CA GLN A 51 -3.26 -17.18 14.53
C GLN A 51 -2.59 -15.80 14.49
N TYR A 52 -2.62 -15.12 13.34
CA TYR A 52 -1.95 -13.83 13.13
C TYR A 52 -2.93 -12.67 12.94
N LYS A 53 -4.14 -12.80 13.49
CA LYS A 53 -5.24 -11.85 13.29
C LYS A 53 -4.84 -10.41 13.61
N ASP A 54 -4.21 -10.21 14.76
CA ASP A 54 -3.85 -8.88 15.26
C ASP A 54 -2.73 -8.25 14.42
N GLN A 55 -1.73 -9.02 14.02
CA GLN A 55 -0.64 -8.57 13.14
C GLN A 55 -1.18 -8.19 11.76
N ILE A 56 -2.13 -8.96 11.22
CA ILE A 56 -2.82 -8.64 9.96
C ILE A 56 -3.61 -7.33 10.10
N HIS A 57 -4.35 -7.16 11.20
CA HIS A 57 -5.07 -5.91 11.45
C HIS A 57 -4.11 -4.72 11.56
N GLN A 58 -2.99 -4.86 12.28
CA GLN A 58 -1.98 -3.83 12.43
C GLN A 58 -1.38 -3.43 11.08
N ILE A 59 -0.99 -4.40 10.25
CA ILE A 59 -0.52 -4.14 8.88
C ILE A 59 -1.59 -3.38 8.07
N ASN A 60 -2.85 -3.77 8.17
CA ASN A 60 -3.91 -3.08 7.44
C ASN A 60 -4.12 -1.64 7.93
N GLN A 61 -3.98 -1.37 9.22
CA GLN A 61 -4.02 0.01 9.74
C GLN A 61 -2.83 0.83 9.22
N LEU A 62 -1.62 0.28 9.24
CA LEU A 62 -0.44 0.94 8.68
C LEU A 62 -0.61 1.24 7.18
N ARG A 63 -1.23 0.35 6.42
CA ARG A 63 -1.57 0.59 5.00
C ARG A 63 -2.58 1.72 4.83
N LYS A 64 -3.60 1.80 5.68
CA LYS A 64 -4.59 2.89 5.64
C LYS A 64 -3.93 4.23 5.95
N GLU A 65 -3.13 4.30 7.02
CA GLU A 65 -2.36 5.48 7.38
C GLU A 65 -1.45 5.93 6.22
N ARG A 66 -0.75 4.99 5.59
CA ARG A 66 0.11 5.27 4.42
C ARG A 66 -0.65 5.92 3.27
N LEU A 67 -1.84 5.42 2.97
CA LEU A 67 -2.67 5.96 1.89
C LEU A 67 -3.13 7.38 2.23
N SER A 68 -3.52 7.63 3.48
CA SER A 68 -3.85 8.97 3.96
C SER A 68 -2.68 9.95 3.81
N LEU A 69 -1.49 9.56 4.28
CA LEU A 69 -0.27 10.39 4.16
C LEU A 69 0.08 10.69 2.70
N ARG A 70 -0.06 9.69 1.81
CA ARG A 70 0.18 9.90 0.38
C ARG A 70 -0.80 10.88 -0.25
N SER A 71 -2.08 10.82 0.13
CA SER A 71 -3.07 11.79 -0.33
C SER A 71 -2.65 13.20 0.07
N GLN A 72 -2.36 13.42 1.35
CA GLN A 72 -1.93 14.72 1.88
C GLN A 72 -0.65 15.24 1.21
N ILE A 73 0.33 14.36 0.96
CA ILE A 73 1.57 14.71 0.25
C ILE A 73 1.28 15.13 -1.20
N ILE A 74 0.32 14.51 -1.89
CA ILE A 74 -0.07 14.90 -3.25
C ILE A 74 -0.69 16.30 -3.21
N ASP A 75 -1.67 16.52 -2.34
CA ASP A 75 -2.35 17.82 -2.21
C ASP A 75 -1.35 18.95 -1.89
N LYS A 76 -0.38 18.68 -1.00
CA LYS A 76 0.69 19.65 -0.68
C LYS A 76 1.63 19.92 -1.84
N LYS A 77 1.95 18.91 -2.65
CA LYS A 77 2.80 19.10 -3.84
C LYS A 77 2.10 19.94 -4.90
N ASP A 78 0.80 19.74 -5.09
CA ASP A 78 0.00 20.53 -6.03
C ASP A 78 -0.04 22.00 -5.58
N LYS A 79 -0.35 22.25 -4.30
CA LYS A 79 -0.28 23.60 -3.72
C LYS A 79 1.11 24.22 -3.87
N LEU A 80 2.17 23.46 -3.59
CA LEU A 80 3.54 23.96 -3.71
C LEU A 80 3.89 24.30 -5.17
N LEU A 81 3.38 23.56 -6.15
CA LEU A 81 3.59 23.86 -7.56
C LEU A 81 3.02 25.23 -7.92
N ASP A 82 1.78 25.53 -7.51
CA ASP A 82 1.13 26.81 -7.77
C ASP A 82 1.95 27.97 -7.18
N LEU A 83 2.32 27.86 -5.89
CA LEU A 83 3.12 28.88 -5.20
C LEU A 83 4.50 29.08 -5.84
N VAL A 84 5.13 28.01 -6.33
CA VAL A 84 6.42 28.08 -7.04
C VAL A 84 6.27 28.81 -8.39
N LEU A 85 5.17 28.59 -9.11
CA LEU A 85 4.89 29.29 -10.36
C LEU A 85 4.64 30.77 -10.13
N GLU A 86 3.89 31.14 -9.09
CA GLU A 86 3.67 32.54 -8.68
C GLU A 86 4.98 33.23 -8.29
N ALA A 87 5.80 32.59 -7.47
CA ALA A 87 7.11 33.12 -7.07
C ALA A 87 8.06 33.29 -8.26
N LYS A 88 7.96 32.41 -9.27
CA LYS A 88 8.73 32.52 -10.52
C LYS A 88 8.26 33.72 -11.34
N ASN A 89 6.95 33.88 -11.51
CA ASN A 89 6.36 34.98 -12.29
C ASN A 89 6.62 36.35 -11.67
N SER A 90 6.69 36.43 -10.33
CA SER A 90 7.05 37.64 -9.58
C SER A 90 8.57 37.90 -9.48
N GLY A 91 9.41 36.99 -9.99
CA GLY A 91 10.87 37.15 -9.98
C GLY A 91 11.53 37.06 -8.58
N ASN A 92 10.84 36.48 -7.58
CA ASN A 92 11.30 36.47 -6.19
C ASN A 92 12.41 35.42 -5.93
N LYS A 93 13.64 35.75 -6.31
CA LYS A 93 14.83 34.88 -6.15
C LYS A 93 15.13 34.51 -4.68
N GLY A 94 14.71 35.33 -3.70
CA GLY A 94 14.93 35.08 -2.28
C GLY A 94 14.21 33.83 -1.77
N LYS A 95 12.93 33.66 -2.14
CA LYS A 95 12.14 32.46 -1.81
C LYS A 95 12.78 31.18 -2.35
N PHE A 96 13.33 31.22 -3.57
CA PHE A 96 14.02 30.07 -4.17
C PHE A 96 15.33 29.71 -3.45
N GLN A 97 16.07 30.69 -2.92
CA GLN A 97 17.28 30.43 -2.14
C GLN A 97 16.94 29.79 -0.79
N GLN A 98 15.93 30.32 -0.09
CA GLN A 98 15.45 29.77 1.18
C GLN A 98 14.91 28.33 1.03
N ALA A 99 14.25 28.04 -0.08
CA ALA A 99 13.71 26.70 -0.38
C ALA A 99 14.77 25.66 -0.76
N LYS A 100 16.04 26.04 -0.99
CA LYS A 100 17.07 25.14 -1.51
C LYS A 100 17.37 24.00 -0.54
N GLU A 101 17.53 24.30 0.74
CA GLU A 101 17.84 23.31 1.78
C GLU A 101 16.71 22.31 1.95
N ALA A 102 15.47 22.80 2.08
CA ALA A 102 14.29 21.96 2.18
C ALA A 102 14.09 21.04 0.95
N LYS A 103 14.36 21.53 -0.27
CA LYS A 103 14.35 20.69 -1.48
C LYS A 103 15.42 19.60 -1.45
N GLN A 104 16.61 19.88 -0.92
CA GLN A 104 17.67 18.88 -0.78
C GLN A 104 17.30 17.81 0.25
N GLN A 105 16.73 18.23 1.38
CA GLN A 105 16.24 17.32 2.42
C GLN A 105 15.15 16.39 1.87
N LEU A 106 14.16 16.95 1.16
CA LEU A 106 13.14 16.14 0.47
C LEU A 106 13.75 15.14 -0.52
N LYS A 107 14.78 15.52 -1.27
CA LYS A 107 15.44 14.61 -2.21
C LYS A 107 16.12 13.44 -1.47
N SER A 108 16.76 13.70 -0.33
CA SER A 108 17.34 12.63 0.50
C SER A 108 16.26 11.71 1.05
N MET A 109 15.22 12.29 1.68
CA MET A 109 14.12 11.53 2.27
C MET A 109 13.39 10.66 1.24
N ASN A 110 13.19 11.14 0.01
CA ASN A 110 12.58 10.35 -1.05
C ASN A 110 13.47 9.17 -1.51
N LYS A 111 14.80 9.32 -1.47
CA LYS A 111 15.72 8.19 -1.74
C LYS A 111 15.63 7.15 -0.64
N GLU A 112 15.67 7.57 0.63
CA GLU A 112 15.51 6.69 1.78
C GLU A 112 14.16 5.96 1.75
N LEU A 113 13.06 6.68 1.47
CA LEU A 113 11.73 6.10 1.30
C LEU A 113 11.72 5.03 0.19
N LYS A 114 12.39 5.27 -0.94
CA LYS A 114 12.48 4.30 -2.02
C LYS A 114 13.21 3.03 -1.60
N THR A 115 14.25 3.14 -0.78
CA THR A 115 14.95 1.98 -0.20
C THR A 115 14.02 1.24 0.75
N LEU A 116 13.41 1.92 1.73
CA LEU A 116 12.45 1.31 2.67
C LEU A 116 11.28 0.61 1.96
N MET A 117 10.80 1.17 0.86
CA MET A 117 9.75 0.54 0.06
C MET A 117 10.20 -0.74 -0.67
N LYS A 118 11.47 -0.83 -1.05
CA LYS A 118 12.05 -2.07 -1.60
C LYS A 118 12.21 -3.11 -0.50
N ASP A 119 12.69 -2.70 0.66
CA ASP A 119 12.85 -3.58 1.83
C ASP A 119 11.48 -4.14 2.22
N GLY A 120 10.45 -3.30 2.33
CA GLY A 120 9.08 -3.76 2.62
C GLY A 120 8.44 -4.61 1.50
N HIS A 121 8.96 -4.58 0.28
CA HIS A 121 8.56 -5.54 -0.75
C HIS A 121 9.21 -6.91 -0.52
N SER A 122 10.49 -6.90 -0.11
CA SER A 122 11.22 -8.10 0.29
C SER A 122 10.59 -8.75 1.52
N ASP A 123 10.33 -7.97 2.57
CA ASP A 123 9.74 -8.45 3.82
C ASP A 123 8.38 -9.09 3.60
N ARG A 124 7.54 -8.50 2.75
CA ARG A 124 6.26 -9.10 2.37
C ARG A 124 6.43 -10.45 1.67
N LYS A 125 7.46 -10.61 0.84
CA LYS A 125 7.75 -11.88 0.18
C LYS A 125 8.21 -12.91 1.22
N SER A 126 9.14 -12.53 2.10
CA SER A 126 9.61 -13.36 3.21
C SER A 126 8.47 -13.78 4.14
N LEU A 127 7.59 -12.85 4.50
CA LEU A 127 6.39 -13.11 5.31
C LEU A 127 5.47 -14.14 4.64
N LYS A 128 5.25 -14.01 3.33
CA LYS A 128 4.42 -14.97 2.59
C LYS A 128 4.99 -16.38 2.65
N ASP A 129 6.32 -16.52 2.59
CA ASP A 129 6.98 -17.82 2.63
C ASP A 129 7.06 -18.38 4.06
N ALA A 130 7.37 -17.52 5.05
CA ALA A 130 7.38 -17.87 6.47
C ALA A 130 6.00 -18.35 6.96
N VAL A 131 4.93 -17.67 6.56
CA VAL A 131 3.55 -18.05 6.89
C VAL A 131 3.15 -19.40 6.27
N LYS A 132 3.63 -19.74 5.07
CA LYS A 132 3.39 -21.08 4.49
C LYS A 132 4.10 -22.19 5.26
N ASN A 133 5.26 -21.87 5.83
CA ASN A 133 6.09 -22.81 6.57
C ASN A 133 5.74 -22.88 8.08
N GLY A 134 4.74 -22.10 8.53
CA GLY A 134 4.29 -22.09 9.92
C GLY A 134 5.12 -21.24 10.88
N ASP A 135 6.07 -20.45 10.39
CA ASP A 135 7.00 -19.62 11.18
C ASP A 135 6.83 -18.11 10.89
N GLY A 136 5.58 -17.66 10.81
CA GLY A 136 5.26 -16.28 10.39
C GLY A 136 5.54 -15.20 11.43
N SER A 137 5.81 -15.55 12.70
CA SER A 137 5.81 -14.60 13.82
C SER A 137 6.88 -13.50 13.65
N GLU A 138 8.13 -13.88 13.44
CA GLU A 138 9.22 -12.90 13.28
C GLU A 138 9.07 -12.12 11.96
N ALA A 139 8.69 -12.79 10.87
CA ALA A 139 8.45 -12.12 9.60
C ALA A 139 7.30 -11.09 9.66
N PHE A 140 6.30 -11.31 10.52
CA PHE A 140 5.25 -10.31 10.78
C PHE A 140 5.82 -9.09 11.51
N LYS A 141 6.70 -9.28 12.51
CA LYS A 141 7.34 -8.18 13.23
C LYS A 141 8.20 -7.33 12.28
N GLU A 142 8.97 -7.97 11.41
CA GLU A 142 9.79 -7.29 10.40
C GLU A 142 8.93 -6.48 9.43
N GLU A 143 7.90 -7.08 8.82
CA GLU A 143 6.98 -6.37 7.91
C GLU A 143 6.29 -5.20 8.63
N ILE A 144 5.86 -5.36 9.88
CA ILE A 144 5.25 -4.29 10.67
C ILE A 144 6.26 -3.14 10.90
N ALA A 145 7.49 -3.46 11.31
CA ALA A 145 8.53 -2.47 11.57
C ALA A 145 8.86 -1.67 10.31
N THR A 146 9.07 -2.35 9.18
CA THR A 146 9.32 -1.69 7.89
C THR A 146 8.13 -0.84 7.46
N GLN A 147 6.90 -1.31 7.67
CA GLN A 147 5.72 -0.50 7.35
C GLN A 147 5.60 0.75 8.24
N GLN A 148 5.96 0.68 9.51
CA GLN A 148 6.03 1.84 10.41
C GLN A 148 7.09 2.83 9.95
N GLN A 149 8.29 2.37 9.61
CA GLN A 149 9.37 3.23 9.10
C GLN A 149 8.98 3.95 7.80
N VAL A 150 8.27 3.27 6.89
CA VAL A 150 7.74 3.90 5.68
C VAL A 150 6.75 5.01 6.03
N ASN A 151 5.83 4.78 6.97
CA ASN A 151 4.84 5.79 7.36
C ASN A 151 5.51 6.97 8.06
N GLU A 152 6.48 6.72 8.93
CA GLU A 152 7.26 7.76 9.59
C GLU A 152 8.04 8.62 8.58
N LYS A 153 8.68 7.99 7.58
CA LYS A 153 9.36 8.72 6.51
C LYS A 153 8.39 9.57 5.68
N LEU A 154 7.17 9.08 5.45
CA LEU A 154 6.13 9.87 4.78
C LEU A 154 5.70 11.08 5.62
N LYS A 155 5.53 10.94 6.94
CA LYS A 155 5.26 12.08 7.84
C LYS A 155 6.37 13.12 7.79
N GLN A 156 7.63 12.70 7.80
CA GLN A 156 8.76 13.61 7.68
C GLN A 156 8.75 14.38 6.34
N ILE A 157 8.44 13.68 5.24
CA ILE A 157 8.27 14.32 3.91
C ILE A 157 7.12 15.32 3.93
N GLU A 158 6.00 14.97 4.58
CA GLU A 158 4.85 15.84 4.71
C GLU A 158 5.20 17.14 5.45
N VAL A 159 5.92 17.06 6.58
CA VAL A 159 6.42 18.21 7.35
C VAL A 159 7.35 19.08 6.51
N GLU A 160 8.25 18.47 5.74
CA GLU A 160 9.18 19.23 4.90
C GLU A 160 8.47 19.93 3.73
N LEU A 161 7.38 19.36 3.23
CA LEU A 161 6.50 20.04 2.27
C LEU A 161 5.78 21.24 2.91
N ASP A 162 5.35 21.16 4.17
CA ASP A 162 4.75 22.31 4.87
C ASP A 162 5.73 23.47 5.03
N LYS A 163 7.00 23.17 5.33
CA LYS A 163 8.06 24.20 5.38
C LYS A 163 8.23 24.86 4.02
N LEU A 164 8.26 24.09 2.93
CA LEU A 164 8.34 24.65 1.59
C LEU A 164 7.14 25.52 1.24
N ILE A 165 5.93 25.06 1.56
CA ILE A 165 4.70 25.84 1.36
C ILE A 165 4.83 27.18 2.12
N THR A 166 5.28 27.15 3.37
CA THR A 166 5.45 28.36 4.20
C THR A 166 6.45 29.36 3.60
N ILE A 167 7.54 28.88 2.98
CA ILE A 167 8.53 29.73 2.30
C ILE A 167 7.92 30.42 1.07
N PHE A 168 7.04 29.74 0.34
CA PHE A 168 6.49 30.26 -0.90
C PHE A 168 5.17 31.02 -0.74
N GLN A 169 4.44 30.86 0.36
CA GLN A 169 3.35 31.75 0.78
C GLN A 169 3.87 33.18 1.01
#